data_AF-A0A2M7V6T6-F1
#
_entry.id   AF-A0A2M7V6T6-F1
#
_cell.length_a   1.000
_cell.length_b   1.000
_cell.length_c   1.000
_cell.angle_alpha   90.00
_cell.angle_beta   90.00
_cell.angle_gamma   90.00
#
_symmetry.space_group_name_H-M   'P 1'
#
loop_
_entity.id
_entity.type
_entity.pdbx_description
1 polymer ?
#
loop_
_entity_poly.entity_id
_entity_poly.type
_entity_poly.pdbx_seq_one_letter_code
_entity_poly.pdbx_strand_id
1 'polypeptide(L)'
;MDNPFVIFSLEILRVTGIQLLSVFGIFFFLGFLLSLFESWTNHNYLQTFGWKGILWTAWLGTPFHELGHYIFAKLFRHNVEEVALFEPNAETGGLGHVEHSYKKSSIYQTLGNFFIGAAPMLFGVGILTLLVYFILPNGKDILNVLLDSRHSLVSLLQTVPQVFLMIFSKINMSSWYFWLFLYISFAISAHIAPSSYDRKGMWSGFLWIVIVMLLVNITAILLRQDITSYVLRSAGYLNIFTAITLYALLMSIIHYLFTLFIFAPIRMIKYKYNHPLR
;
A
#
# COMPACT_ATOMS: atom_id res chain seq x y z
N MET A 1 22.61 -31.87 -27.50
CA MET A 1 23.35 -30.65 -27.10
C MET A 1 22.33 -29.53 -27.12
N ASP A 2 21.97 -28.99 -25.96
CA ASP A 2 21.00 -27.90 -25.90
C ASP A 2 21.56 -26.67 -26.61
N ASN A 3 20.72 -26.00 -27.40
CA ASN A 3 21.11 -24.83 -28.18
C ASN A 3 21.61 -23.73 -27.22
N PRO A 4 22.86 -23.22 -27.37
CA PRO A 4 23.43 -22.19 -26.48
C PRO A 4 22.55 -20.94 -26.35
N PHE A 5 21.83 -20.58 -27.41
CA PHE A 5 20.87 -19.47 -27.40
C PHE A 5 19.67 -19.75 -26.49
N VAL A 6 19.19 -21.00 -26.47
CA VAL A 6 18.07 -21.43 -25.61
C VAL A 6 18.49 -21.40 -24.14
N ILE A 7 19.69 -21.92 -23.82
CA ILE A 7 20.24 -21.88 -22.46
C ILE A 7 20.35 -20.43 -21.96
N PHE A 8 20.93 -19.55 -22.78
CA PHE A 8 21.09 -18.13 -22.46
C PHE A 8 19.75 -17.43 -22.22
N SER A 9 18.76 -17.68 -23.09
CA SER A 9 17.43 -17.07 -22.98
C SER A 9 16.70 -17.53 -21.71
N LEU A 10 16.76 -18.83 -21.38
CA LEU A 10 16.16 -19.37 -20.16
C LEU A 10 16.81 -18.79 -18.91
N GLU A 11 18.13 -18.62 -18.91
CA GLU A 11 18.85 -18.06 -17.76
C GLU A 11 18.48 -16.59 -17.52
N ILE A 12 18.40 -15.76 -18.58
CA ILE A 12 17.96 -14.36 -18.45
C ILE A 12 16.55 -14.27 -17.87
N LEU A 13 15.62 -15.07 -18.39
CA LEU A 13 14.23 -15.07 -17.92
C LEU A 13 14.14 -15.53 -16.46
N ARG A 14 14.90 -16.56 -16.09
CA ARG A 14 14.98 -17.07 -14.72
C ARG A 14 15.53 -16.01 -13.77
N VAL A 15 16.68 -15.42 -14.08
CA VAL A 15 17.33 -14.40 -13.24
C VAL A 15 16.43 -13.18 -13.08
N THR A 16 15.88 -12.67 -14.19
CA THR A 16 14.98 -11.51 -14.16
C THR A 16 13.71 -11.82 -13.39
N GLY A 17 13.13 -13.00 -13.57
CA GLY A 17 11.94 -13.45 -12.84
C GLY A 17 12.17 -13.53 -11.34
N ILE A 18 13.30 -14.10 -10.90
CA ILE A 18 13.66 -14.16 -9.48
C ILE A 18 13.81 -12.75 -8.91
N GLN A 19 14.55 -11.87 -9.58
CA GLN A 19 14.75 -10.49 -9.12
C GLN A 19 13.44 -9.71 -9.03
N LEU A 20 12.56 -9.81 -10.03
CA LEU A 20 11.25 -9.16 -10.04
C LEU A 20 10.37 -9.69 -8.90
N LEU A 21 10.33 -11.01 -8.71
CA LEU A 21 9.53 -11.63 -7.64
C LEU A 21 10.06 -11.21 -6.26
N SER A 22 11.37 -11.18 -6.06
CA SER A 22 12.00 -10.79 -4.80
C SER A 22 11.75 -9.32 -4.45
N VAL A 23 11.70 -8.42 -5.44
CA VAL A 23 11.50 -6.98 -5.23
C VAL A 23 10.02 -6.62 -5.14
N PHE A 24 9.20 -7.09 -6.08
CA PHE A 24 7.82 -6.64 -6.25
C PHE A 24 6.76 -7.64 -5.77
N GLY A 25 7.11 -8.91 -5.58
CA GLY A 25 6.15 -9.95 -5.22
C GLY A 25 5.40 -9.64 -3.92
N ILE A 26 6.13 -9.33 -2.85
CA ILE A 26 5.52 -8.98 -1.56
C ILE A 26 4.77 -7.65 -1.62
N PHE A 27 5.28 -6.68 -2.39
CA PHE A 27 4.64 -5.38 -2.60
C PHE A 27 3.25 -5.55 -3.23
N PHE A 28 3.15 -6.31 -4.33
CA PHE A 28 1.87 -6.57 -4.99
C PHE A 28 0.93 -7.41 -4.13
N PHE A 29 1.46 -8.40 -3.42
CA PHE A 29 0.67 -9.24 -2.53
C PHE A 29 0.03 -8.43 -1.39
N LEU A 30 0.81 -7.59 -0.70
CA LEU A 30 0.29 -6.74 0.38
C LEU A 30 -0.65 -5.66 -0.16
N GLY A 31 -0.33 -5.04 -1.30
CA GLY A 31 -1.22 -4.08 -1.96
C GLY A 31 -2.58 -4.69 -2.34
N PHE A 32 -2.59 -5.95 -2.81
CA PHE A 32 -3.83 -6.69 -3.05
C PHE A 32 -4.64 -6.92 -1.76
N LEU A 33 -3.99 -7.37 -0.68
CA LEU A 33 -4.66 -7.56 0.60
C LEU A 33 -5.24 -6.25 1.17
N LEU A 34 -4.48 -5.16 1.08
CA LEU A 34 -4.97 -3.83 1.48
C LEU A 34 -6.20 -3.43 0.67
N SER A 35 -6.17 -3.58 -0.65
CA SER A 35 -7.33 -3.29 -1.52
C SER A 35 -8.56 -4.14 -1.18
N LEU A 36 -8.36 -5.39 -0.77
CA LEU A 36 -9.43 -6.28 -0.35
C LEU A 36 -10.10 -5.79 0.93
N PHE A 37 -9.33 -5.51 1.98
CA PHE A 37 -9.86 -5.02 3.25
C PHE A 37 -10.46 -3.62 3.14
N GLU A 38 -9.87 -2.75 2.32
CA GLU A 38 -10.44 -1.45 1.97
C GLU A 38 -11.82 -1.60 1.33
N SER A 39 -11.94 -2.45 0.30
CA SER A 39 -13.20 -2.69 -0.40
C SER A 39 -14.28 -3.24 0.54
N TRP A 40 -13.94 -4.19 1.40
CA TRP A 40 -14.87 -4.76 2.36
C TRP A 40 -15.31 -3.76 3.43
N THR A 41 -14.38 -2.94 3.92
CA THR A 41 -14.65 -1.88 4.90
C THR A 41 -15.57 -0.82 4.31
N ASN A 42 -15.25 -0.32 3.12
CA ASN A 42 -16.06 0.68 2.41
C ASN A 42 -17.45 0.12 2.05
N HIS A 43 -17.54 -1.16 1.68
CA HIS A 43 -18.83 -1.82 1.47
C HIS A 43 -19.68 -1.84 2.76
N ASN A 44 -19.08 -2.15 3.92
CA ASN A 44 -19.81 -2.11 5.20
C ASN A 44 -20.29 -0.70 5.56
N TYR A 45 -19.49 0.34 5.29
CA TYR A 45 -19.92 1.73 5.45
C TYR A 45 -21.10 2.08 4.55
N LEU A 46 -21.01 1.78 3.25
CA LEU A 46 -22.08 2.03 2.28
C LEU A 46 -23.39 1.34 2.66
N GLN A 47 -23.32 0.07 3.03
CA GLN A 47 -24.50 -0.71 3.39
C GLN A 47 -25.20 -0.20 4.66
N THR A 48 -24.46 0.43 5.57
CA THR A 48 -24.99 0.84 6.89
C THR A 48 -25.41 2.30 6.94
N PHE A 49 -24.61 3.18 6.33
CA PHE A 49 -24.76 4.64 6.41
C PHE A 49 -24.87 5.31 5.04
N GLY A 50 -24.84 4.56 3.94
CA GLY A 50 -24.77 5.11 2.59
C GLY A 50 -23.44 5.81 2.31
N TRP A 51 -23.41 6.65 1.29
CA TRP A 51 -22.23 7.41 0.86
C TRP A 51 -21.55 8.21 1.99
N LYS A 52 -22.38 8.82 2.86
CA LYS A 52 -21.89 9.60 4.01
C LYS A 52 -21.03 8.79 4.98
N GLY A 53 -21.19 7.46 5.03
CA GLY A 53 -20.38 6.57 5.85
C GLY A 53 -18.90 6.56 5.44
N ILE A 54 -18.61 6.58 4.13
CA ILE A 54 -17.24 6.61 3.60
C ILE A 54 -16.56 7.93 3.96
N LEU A 55 -17.31 9.04 3.91
CA LEU A 55 -16.77 10.38 4.12
C LEU A 55 -16.11 10.57 5.49
N TRP A 56 -16.51 9.80 6.51
CA TRP A 56 -15.93 9.83 7.86
C TRP A 56 -14.43 9.48 7.89
N THR A 57 -13.97 8.63 6.97
CA THR A 57 -12.55 8.28 6.82
C THR A 57 -11.90 8.97 5.63
N ALA A 58 -12.68 9.21 4.56
CA ALA A 58 -12.16 9.80 3.32
C ALA A 58 -11.66 11.23 3.47
N TRP A 59 -12.30 12.07 4.31
CA TRP A 59 -11.88 13.46 4.47
C TRP A 59 -10.43 13.62 4.92
N LEU A 60 -9.86 12.58 5.56
CA LEU A 60 -8.47 12.56 6.00
C LEU A 60 -7.62 11.60 5.15
N GLY A 61 -8.11 10.40 4.87
CA GLY A 61 -7.38 9.40 4.09
C GLY A 61 -7.11 9.84 2.65
N THR A 62 -8.13 10.39 1.97
CA THR A 62 -8.03 10.80 0.57
C THR A 62 -7.04 11.95 0.36
N PRO A 63 -6.98 13.01 1.18
CA PRO A 63 -5.92 14.00 1.05
C PRO A 63 -4.50 13.43 1.10
N PHE A 64 -4.23 12.47 1.99
CA PHE A 64 -2.92 11.82 2.02
C PHE A 64 -2.68 10.94 0.78
N HIS A 65 -3.72 10.27 0.30
CA HIS A 65 -3.68 9.48 -0.94
C HIS A 65 -3.27 10.37 -2.13
N GLU A 66 -4.03 11.44 -2.38
CA GLU A 66 -3.81 12.36 -3.50
C GLU A 66 -2.50 13.15 -3.34
N LEU A 67 -2.13 13.51 -2.11
CA LEU A 67 -0.83 14.15 -1.86
C LEU A 67 0.34 13.22 -2.22
N GLY A 68 0.18 11.90 -2.02
CA GLY A 68 1.12 10.90 -2.50
C GLY A 68 1.31 11.00 -4.01
N HIS A 69 0.22 10.95 -4.78
CA HIS A 69 0.23 11.12 -6.23
C HIS A 69 0.93 12.41 -6.65
N TYR A 70 0.57 13.53 -6.02
CA TYR A 70 1.17 14.84 -6.30
C TYR A 70 2.70 14.84 -6.10
N ILE A 71 3.18 14.35 -4.95
CA ILE A 71 4.61 14.31 -4.61
C ILE A 71 5.37 13.47 -5.63
N PHE A 72 4.87 12.27 -5.93
CA PHE A 72 5.53 11.37 -6.87
C PHE A 72 5.45 11.88 -8.32
N ALA A 73 4.35 12.51 -8.71
CA ALA A 73 4.23 13.15 -10.02
C ALA A 73 5.31 14.23 -10.19
N LYS A 74 5.54 15.07 -9.18
CA LYS A 74 6.63 16.06 -9.20
C LYS A 74 8.01 15.41 -9.22
N LEU A 75 8.23 14.36 -8.42
CA LEU A 75 9.50 13.62 -8.38
C LEU A 75 9.88 13.08 -9.77
N PHE A 76 8.92 12.46 -10.46
CA PHE A 76 9.11 11.93 -11.81
C PHE A 76 8.96 12.97 -12.92
N ARG A 77 8.88 14.26 -12.56
CA ARG A 77 8.82 15.40 -13.48
C ARG A 77 7.60 15.36 -14.41
N HIS A 78 6.47 14.84 -13.94
CA HIS A 78 5.20 14.96 -14.64
C HIS A 78 4.68 16.40 -14.54
N ASN A 79 3.94 16.82 -15.56
CA ASN A 79 3.21 18.07 -15.51
C ASN A 79 1.93 17.82 -14.71
N VAL A 80 1.78 18.47 -13.55
CA VAL A 80 0.56 18.36 -12.75
C VAL A 80 -0.38 19.47 -13.23
N GLU A 81 -1.56 19.08 -13.70
CA GLU A 81 -2.55 19.95 -14.34
C GLU A 81 -3.61 20.39 -13.33
N GLU A 82 -4.09 19.45 -12.51
CA GLU A 82 -5.12 19.71 -11.50
C GLU A 82 -4.85 18.90 -10.23
N VAL A 83 -5.19 19.48 -9.08
CA VAL A 83 -5.08 18.82 -7.77
C VAL A 83 -6.33 19.12 -6.96
N ALA A 84 -7.11 18.08 -6.67
CA ALA A 84 -8.24 18.11 -5.77
C ALA A 84 -8.04 17.06 -4.68
N LEU A 85 -7.47 17.47 -3.54
CA LEU A 85 -7.13 16.54 -2.45
C LEU A 85 -8.36 15.90 -1.78
N PHE A 86 -9.50 16.59 -1.79
CA PHE A 86 -10.77 16.07 -1.31
C PHE A 86 -11.94 16.80 -1.96
N GLU A 87 -12.52 16.17 -2.97
CA GLU A 87 -13.70 16.63 -3.71
C GLU A 87 -14.69 15.46 -3.88
N PRO A 88 -15.39 15.07 -2.81
CA PRO A 88 -16.25 13.89 -2.84
C PRO A 88 -17.46 14.08 -3.76
N ASN A 89 -17.59 13.22 -4.74
CA ASN A 89 -18.69 13.18 -5.70
C ASN A 89 -19.44 11.84 -5.59
N ALA A 90 -20.68 11.89 -5.11
CA ALA A 90 -21.50 10.70 -4.88
C ALA A 90 -21.99 10.03 -6.18
N GLU A 91 -22.07 10.77 -7.28
CA GLU A 91 -22.53 10.24 -8.58
C GLU A 91 -21.43 9.42 -9.26
N THR A 92 -20.18 9.89 -9.18
CA THR A 92 -19.02 9.20 -9.76
C THR A 92 -18.35 8.23 -8.79
N GLY A 93 -18.57 8.41 -7.49
CA GLY A 93 -17.87 7.70 -6.42
C GLY A 93 -16.43 8.21 -6.20
N GLY A 94 -16.04 9.31 -6.85
CA GLY A 94 -14.74 9.94 -6.67
C GLY A 94 -14.64 10.66 -5.32
N LEU A 95 -13.44 10.68 -4.74
CA LEU A 95 -13.16 11.38 -3.47
C LEU A 95 -12.15 12.51 -3.62
N GLY A 96 -11.35 12.49 -4.68
CA GLY A 96 -10.29 13.43 -5.00
C GLY A 96 -9.54 12.94 -6.25
N HIS A 97 -8.64 13.76 -6.78
CA HIS A 97 -7.81 13.42 -7.93
C HIS A 97 -6.56 14.30 -8.04
N VAL A 98 -5.55 13.75 -8.70
CA VAL A 98 -4.40 14.49 -9.23
C VAL A 98 -4.27 14.20 -10.72
N GLU A 99 -4.63 15.18 -11.55
CA GLU A 99 -4.45 15.07 -12.98
C GLU A 99 -3.02 15.45 -13.36
N HIS A 100 -2.38 14.59 -14.15
CA HIS A 100 -1.03 14.82 -14.60
C HIS A 100 -0.78 14.28 -16.01
N SER A 101 0.12 14.92 -16.74
CA SER A 101 0.58 14.48 -18.05
C SER A 101 2.09 14.30 -18.10
N TYR A 102 2.55 13.49 -19.06
CA TYR A 102 3.96 13.18 -19.24
C TYR A 102 4.31 12.93 -20.70
N LYS A 103 5.59 13.10 -21.04
CA LYS A 103 6.13 12.81 -22.37
C LYS A 103 6.37 11.31 -22.47
N LYS A 104 5.59 10.62 -23.32
CA LYS A 104 5.73 9.18 -23.59
C LYS A 104 7.10 8.78 -24.16
N SER A 105 7.83 9.72 -24.75
CA SER A 105 9.21 9.51 -25.22
C SER A 105 10.25 9.49 -24.08
N SER A 106 9.90 9.97 -22.88
CA SER A 106 10.78 9.94 -21.71
C SER A 106 10.63 8.61 -20.97
N ILE A 107 11.68 7.79 -20.99
CA ILE A 107 11.74 6.54 -20.22
C ILE A 107 11.60 6.83 -18.72
N TYR A 108 12.24 7.90 -18.22
CA TYR A 108 12.17 8.29 -16.82
C TYR A 108 10.74 8.61 -16.34
N GLN A 109 10.00 9.42 -17.11
CA GLN A 109 8.60 9.73 -16.78
C GLN A 109 7.71 8.49 -16.94
N THR A 110 7.95 7.67 -17.98
CA THR A 110 7.13 6.49 -18.23
C THR A 110 7.30 5.43 -17.13
N LEU A 111 8.53 5.21 -16.65
CA LEU A 111 8.82 4.43 -15.44
C LEU A 111 8.14 5.03 -14.21
N GLY A 112 8.09 6.36 -14.12
CA GLY A 112 7.42 7.10 -13.06
C GLY A 112 5.97 6.73 -12.83
N ASN A 113 5.23 6.32 -13.87
CA ASN A 113 3.85 5.86 -13.71
C ASN A 113 3.71 4.68 -12.72
N PHE A 114 4.73 3.83 -12.59
CA PHE A 114 4.73 2.77 -11.56
C PHE A 114 4.68 3.38 -10.16
N PHE A 115 5.60 4.31 -9.89
CA PHE A 115 5.76 4.89 -8.58
C PHE A 115 4.66 5.88 -8.23
N ILE A 116 4.11 6.60 -9.21
CA ILE A 116 2.95 7.47 -9.03
C ILE A 116 1.74 6.62 -8.64
N GLY A 117 1.40 5.59 -9.41
CA GLY A 117 0.27 4.75 -9.03
C GLY A 117 0.49 3.96 -7.71
N ALA A 118 1.74 3.65 -7.37
CA ALA A 118 2.12 3.09 -6.07
C ALA A 118 2.16 4.13 -4.93
N ALA A 119 2.11 5.43 -5.25
CA ALA A 119 2.43 6.51 -4.32
C ALA A 119 1.51 6.55 -3.10
N PRO A 120 0.18 6.33 -3.20
CA PRO A 120 -0.68 6.32 -2.02
C PRO A 120 -0.23 5.30 -0.99
N MET A 121 0.19 4.11 -1.44
CA MET A 121 0.69 3.07 -0.56
C MET A 121 2.05 3.43 0.04
N LEU A 122 3.00 3.88 -0.79
CA LEU A 122 4.33 4.28 -0.32
C LEU A 122 4.27 5.42 0.70
N PHE A 123 3.46 6.44 0.39
CA PHE A 123 3.33 7.64 1.20
C PHE A 123 2.50 7.38 2.45
N GLY A 124 1.36 6.68 2.34
CA GLY A 124 0.51 6.31 3.47
C GLY A 124 1.24 5.46 4.51
N VAL A 125 2.08 4.50 4.07
CA VAL A 125 2.96 3.69 4.93
C VAL A 125 3.95 4.59 5.69
N GLY A 126 4.50 5.61 5.02
CA GLY A 126 5.34 6.62 5.64
C GLY A 126 4.61 7.40 6.74
N ILE A 127 3.41 7.93 6.46
CA ILE A 127 2.61 8.67 7.45
C ILE A 127 2.25 7.78 8.65
N LEU A 128 1.81 6.55 8.40
CA LEU A 128 1.52 5.56 9.45
C LEU A 128 2.73 5.30 10.36
N THR A 129 3.93 5.23 9.80
CA THR A 129 5.19 5.12 10.58
C THR A 129 5.39 6.33 11.49
N LEU A 130 5.18 7.54 10.96
CA LEU A 130 5.33 8.76 11.74
C LEU A 130 4.30 8.82 12.88
N LEU A 131 3.06 8.38 12.63
CA LEU A 131 2.03 8.30 13.66
C LEU A 131 2.43 7.35 14.79
N VAL A 132 2.96 6.17 14.46
CA VAL A 132 3.50 5.24 15.47
C VAL A 132 4.62 5.89 16.25
N TYR A 133 5.62 6.47 15.56
CA TYR A 133 6.80 7.05 16.19
C TYR A 133 6.47 8.21 17.14
N PHE A 134 5.58 9.12 16.74
CA PHE A 134 5.34 10.36 17.46
C PHE A 134 4.16 10.32 18.44
N ILE A 135 3.13 9.50 18.19
CA ILE A 135 1.91 9.53 19.00
C ILE A 135 1.91 8.44 20.08
N LEU A 136 2.43 7.24 19.79
CA LEU A 136 2.45 6.16 20.76
C LEU A 136 3.63 6.31 21.74
N PRO A 137 3.41 6.25 23.07
CA PRO A 137 4.48 6.29 24.07
C PRO A 137 5.61 5.27 23.84
N ASN A 138 5.27 4.06 23.40
CA ASN A 138 6.20 2.98 23.06
C ASN A 138 6.45 2.85 21.54
N GLY A 139 6.18 3.91 20.76
CA GLY A 139 6.28 3.91 19.31
C GLY A 139 7.67 3.55 18.78
N LYS A 140 8.73 4.05 19.44
CA LYS A 140 10.12 3.73 19.09
C LYS A 140 10.42 2.24 19.26
N ASP A 141 9.93 1.63 20.35
CA ASP A 141 10.15 0.22 20.62
C ASP A 141 9.41 -0.66 19.59
N ILE A 142 8.19 -0.28 19.22
CA ILE A 142 7.43 -0.95 18.16
C ILE A 142 8.21 -0.95 16.84
N LEU A 143 8.75 0.21 16.46
CA LEU A 143 9.53 0.33 15.22
C LEU A 143 10.85 -0.42 15.29
N ASN A 144 11.54 -0.40 16.43
CA ASN A 144 12.77 -1.19 16.62
C ASN A 144 12.51 -2.69 16.48
N VAL A 145 11.43 -3.20 17.08
CA VAL A 145 11.02 -4.61 16.96
C VAL A 145 10.76 -5.01 15.50
N LEU A 146 10.08 -4.16 14.73
CA LEU A 146 9.87 -4.36 13.29
C LEU A 146 11.19 -4.30 12.49
N LEU A 147 12.07 -3.37 12.83
CA LEU A 147 13.38 -3.21 12.19
C LEU A 147 14.30 -4.39 12.48
N ASP A 148 14.34 -4.90 13.70
CA ASP A 148 15.16 -6.06 14.09
C ASP A 148 14.65 -7.35 13.42
N SER A 149 13.36 -7.41 13.14
CA SER A 149 12.73 -8.53 12.44
C SER A 149 12.91 -8.50 10.91
N ARG A 150 13.55 -7.46 10.35
CA ARG A 150 13.67 -7.23 8.89
C ARG A 150 14.50 -8.26 8.12
N HIS A 151 15.18 -9.16 8.80
CA HIS A 151 16.10 -10.11 8.16
C HIS A 151 15.39 -11.20 7.34
N SER A 152 14.12 -11.49 7.65
CA SER A 152 13.33 -12.47 6.90
C SER A 152 11.83 -12.16 6.96
N LEU A 153 11.06 -12.65 5.97
CA LEU A 153 9.60 -12.54 6.01
C LEU A 153 9.00 -13.36 7.16
N VAL A 154 9.59 -14.51 7.49
CA VAL A 154 9.11 -15.37 8.58
C VAL A 154 9.22 -14.67 9.92
N SER A 155 10.37 -14.04 10.20
CA SER A 155 10.56 -13.25 11.42
C SER A 155 9.59 -12.08 11.49
N LEU A 156 9.35 -11.36 10.38
CA LEU A 156 8.35 -10.30 10.35
C LEU A 156 6.95 -10.79 10.72
N LEU A 157 6.52 -11.93 10.15
CA LEU A 157 5.20 -12.50 10.42
C LEU A 157 5.07 -12.97 11.88
N GLN A 158 6.12 -13.55 12.45
CA GLN A 158 6.14 -13.98 13.86
C GLN A 158 6.07 -12.79 14.84
N THR A 159 6.52 -11.61 14.42
CA THR A 159 6.51 -10.38 15.22
C THR A 159 5.17 -9.65 15.22
N VAL A 160 4.27 -9.93 14.26
CA VAL A 160 2.95 -9.29 14.16
C VAL A 160 2.14 -9.36 15.47
N PRO A 161 2.01 -10.52 16.15
CA PRO A 161 1.28 -10.59 17.41
C PRO A 161 1.90 -9.73 18.53
N GLN A 162 3.23 -9.68 18.61
CA GLN A 162 3.93 -8.84 19.60
C GLN A 162 3.65 -7.36 19.35
N VAL A 163 3.77 -6.90 18.09
CA VAL A 163 3.48 -5.52 17.70
C VAL A 163 2.04 -5.16 18.01
N PHE A 164 1.09 -6.06 17.73
CA PHE A 164 -0.32 -5.87 18.10
C PHE A 164 -0.49 -5.64 19.60
N LEU A 165 0.10 -6.49 20.45
CA LEU A 165 0.02 -6.35 21.91
C LEU A 165 0.71 -5.06 22.41
N MET A 166 1.79 -4.62 21.77
CA MET A 166 2.47 -3.37 22.11
C MET A 166 1.60 -2.15 21.80
N ILE A 167 0.94 -2.13 20.63
CA ILE A 167 0.04 -1.04 20.23
C ILE A 167 -1.16 -0.97 21.17
N PHE A 168 -1.82 -2.10 21.43
CA PHE A 168 -3.01 -2.20 22.30
C PHE A 168 -2.66 -2.43 23.78
N SER A 169 -1.49 -1.95 24.21
CA SER A 169 -1.08 -2.01 25.60
C SER A 169 -1.95 -1.09 26.48
N LYS A 170 -2.11 -1.45 27.76
CA LYS A 170 -2.90 -0.67 28.72
C LYS A 170 -2.43 0.79 28.83
N ILE A 171 -1.13 1.04 28.72
CA ILE A 171 -0.54 2.38 28.77
C ILE A 171 -1.01 3.24 27.58
N ASN A 172 -1.09 2.65 26.39
CA ASN A 172 -1.57 3.34 25.21
C ASN A 172 -3.09 3.58 25.31
N MET A 173 -3.87 2.55 25.58
CA MET A 173 -5.35 2.64 25.61
C MET A 173 -5.91 3.60 26.67
N SER A 174 -5.16 3.83 27.75
CA SER A 174 -5.57 4.77 28.81
C SER A 174 -5.43 6.24 28.40
N SER A 175 -4.72 6.52 27.31
CA SER A 175 -4.46 7.87 26.81
C SER A 175 -5.43 8.25 25.70
N TRP A 176 -5.92 9.49 25.71
CA TRP A 176 -6.79 9.98 24.64
C TRP A 176 -6.08 10.05 23.27
N TYR A 177 -4.77 10.30 23.27
CA TYR A 177 -3.95 10.34 22.05
C TYR A 177 -3.96 9.01 21.28
N PHE A 178 -4.12 7.88 21.98
CA PHE A 178 -4.24 6.57 21.34
C PHE A 178 -5.50 6.44 20.49
N TRP A 179 -6.62 6.99 20.94
CA TRP A 179 -7.87 6.94 20.19
C TRP A 179 -7.83 7.86 18.97
N LEU A 180 -7.17 9.01 19.08
CA LEU A 180 -6.86 9.87 17.93
C LEU A 180 -5.95 9.15 16.94
N PHE A 181 -4.86 8.53 17.42
CA PHE A 181 -3.95 7.71 16.61
C PHE A 181 -4.69 6.59 15.86
N LEU A 182 -5.57 5.87 16.55
CA LEU A 182 -6.33 4.75 15.98
C LEU A 182 -7.27 5.26 14.89
N TYR A 183 -7.96 6.37 15.14
CA TYR A 183 -8.84 7.00 14.16
C TYR A 183 -8.09 7.44 12.89
N ILE A 184 -6.96 8.15 13.04
CA ILE A 184 -6.15 8.59 11.91
C ILE A 184 -5.60 7.37 11.15
N SER A 185 -5.14 6.34 11.87
CA SER A 185 -4.63 5.10 11.28
C SER A 185 -5.71 4.41 10.44
N PHE A 186 -6.94 4.31 10.95
CA PHE A 186 -8.08 3.79 10.19
C PHE A 186 -8.40 4.63 8.96
N ALA A 187 -8.41 5.96 9.10
CA ALA A 187 -8.68 6.84 7.98
C ALA A 187 -7.67 6.68 6.85
N ILE A 188 -6.38 6.60 7.17
CA ILE A 188 -5.33 6.37 6.17
C ILE A 188 -5.42 4.95 5.60
N SER A 189 -5.51 3.94 6.46
CA SER A 189 -5.51 2.53 6.03
C SER A 189 -6.73 2.13 5.19
N ALA A 190 -7.83 2.88 5.30
CA ALA A 190 -9.04 2.68 4.51
C ALA A 190 -8.99 3.35 3.12
N HIS A 191 -7.93 4.10 2.81
CA HIS A 191 -7.74 4.80 1.53
C HIS A 191 -6.29 4.69 1.04
N ILE A 192 -5.54 3.68 1.48
CA ILE A 192 -4.10 3.52 1.16
C ILE A 192 -3.89 2.66 -0.09
N ALA A 193 -4.87 1.84 -0.46
CA ALA A 193 -4.71 0.92 -1.58
C ALA A 193 -4.80 1.70 -2.90
N PRO A 194 -3.93 1.39 -3.89
CA PRO A 194 -4.04 1.99 -5.22
C PRO A 194 -5.40 1.73 -5.85
N SER A 195 -6.04 2.77 -6.37
CA SER A 195 -7.32 2.69 -7.06
C SER A 195 -7.22 1.91 -8.38
N SER A 196 -8.37 1.62 -9.00
CA SER A 196 -8.39 0.98 -10.31
C SER A 196 -7.72 1.81 -11.40
N TYR A 197 -7.73 3.14 -11.27
CA TYR A 197 -7.03 4.05 -12.18
C TYR A 197 -5.52 3.98 -11.94
N ASP A 198 -5.10 4.04 -10.67
CA ASP A 198 -3.69 3.99 -10.26
C ASP A 198 -3.03 2.71 -10.73
N ARG A 199 -3.69 1.56 -10.52
CA ARG A 199 -3.18 0.25 -10.96
C ARG A 199 -2.95 0.20 -12.47
N LYS A 200 -3.78 0.85 -13.29
CA LYS A 200 -3.56 0.92 -14.75
C LYS A 200 -2.27 1.68 -15.07
N GLY A 201 -2.05 2.82 -14.42
CA GLY A 201 -0.79 3.56 -14.51
C GLY A 201 0.40 2.71 -14.04
N MET A 202 0.22 2.00 -12.93
CA MET A 202 1.26 1.14 -12.35
C MET A 202 1.73 0.08 -13.34
N TRP A 203 0.80 -0.64 -13.99
CA TRP A 203 1.14 -1.69 -14.95
C TRP A 203 1.91 -1.16 -16.17
N SER A 204 1.56 0.05 -16.63
CA SER A 204 2.28 0.69 -17.73
C SER A 204 3.74 0.99 -17.35
N GLY A 205 3.99 1.53 -16.16
CA GLY A 205 5.35 1.77 -15.68
C GLY A 205 6.10 0.48 -15.34
N PHE A 206 5.42 -0.51 -14.78
CA PHE A 206 6.01 -1.80 -14.41
C PHE A 206 6.57 -2.54 -15.64
N LEU A 207 5.87 -2.49 -16.78
CA LEU A 207 6.37 -3.09 -18.02
C LEU A 207 7.72 -2.48 -18.43
N TRP A 208 7.92 -1.18 -18.26
CA TRP A 208 9.22 -0.54 -18.51
C TRP A 208 10.29 -0.96 -17.50
N ILE A 209 9.92 -1.16 -16.23
CA ILE A 209 10.85 -1.72 -15.22
C ILE A 209 11.33 -3.10 -15.67
N VAL A 210 10.42 -3.97 -16.12
CA VAL A 210 10.76 -5.31 -16.64
C VAL A 210 11.72 -5.21 -17.83
N ILE A 211 11.44 -4.34 -18.81
CA ILE A 211 12.31 -4.15 -19.97
C ILE A 211 13.71 -3.68 -19.55
N VAL A 212 13.80 -2.68 -18.67
CA VAL A 212 15.10 -2.18 -18.18
C VAL A 212 15.85 -3.27 -17.43
N MET A 213 15.18 -4.04 -16.57
CA MET A 213 15.81 -5.15 -15.84
C MET A 213 16.29 -6.26 -16.77
N LEU A 214 15.52 -6.60 -17.82
CA LEU A 214 15.96 -7.56 -18.84
C LEU A 214 17.24 -7.10 -19.53
N LEU A 215 17.29 -5.83 -19.96
CA LEU A 215 18.48 -5.27 -20.61
C LEU A 215 19.70 -5.28 -19.69
N VAL A 216 19.52 -4.90 -18.42
CA VAL A 216 20.58 -4.94 -17.40
C VAL A 216 21.08 -6.38 -17.18
N ASN A 217 20.18 -7.35 -17.02
CA ASN A 217 20.56 -8.76 -16.84
C ASN A 217 21.27 -9.35 -18.07
N ILE A 218 20.83 -9.01 -19.28
CA ILE A 218 21.53 -9.38 -20.53
C ILE A 218 22.98 -8.87 -20.47
N THR A 219 23.18 -7.59 -20.17
CA THR A 219 24.53 -7.02 -20.09
C THR A 219 25.39 -7.66 -19.00
N ALA A 220 24.81 -7.95 -17.83
CA ALA A 220 25.51 -8.58 -16.72
C ALA A 220 26.00 -9.99 -17.05
N ILE A 221 25.14 -10.81 -17.67
CA ILE A 221 25.50 -12.19 -18.07
C ILE A 221 26.58 -12.16 -19.15
N LEU A 222 26.49 -11.26 -20.14
CA LEU A 222 27.51 -11.11 -21.18
C LEU A 222 28.87 -10.72 -20.60
N LEU A 223 28.89 -9.90 -19.55
CA LEU A 223 30.09 -9.50 -18.82
C LEU A 223 30.53 -10.52 -17.75
N ARG A 224 29.82 -11.65 -17.62
CA ARG A 224 30.04 -12.69 -16.61
C ARG A 224 30.00 -12.16 -15.17
N GLN A 225 29.16 -11.17 -14.92
CA GLN A 225 28.91 -10.58 -13.61
C GLN A 225 27.60 -11.12 -13.03
N ASP A 226 27.62 -11.59 -11.79
CA ASP A 226 26.39 -11.92 -11.06
C ASP A 226 25.90 -10.71 -10.25
N ILE A 227 24.92 -10.01 -10.81
CA ILE A 227 24.25 -8.88 -10.15
C ILE A 227 23.08 -9.30 -9.25
N THR A 228 22.69 -10.57 -9.28
CA THR A 228 21.53 -11.08 -8.55
C THR A 228 21.71 -10.92 -7.05
N SER A 229 22.90 -11.21 -6.55
CA SER A 229 23.25 -11.05 -5.13
C SER A 229 23.07 -9.60 -4.64
N TYR A 230 23.38 -8.61 -5.46
CA TYR A 230 23.18 -7.19 -5.15
C TYR A 230 21.70 -6.81 -5.12
N VAL A 231 20.92 -7.28 -6.10
CA VAL A 231 19.47 -7.05 -6.14
C VAL A 231 18.77 -7.71 -4.95
N LEU A 232 19.14 -8.95 -4.62
CA LEU A 232 18.61 -9.65 -3.44
C LEU A 232 19.00 -8.96 -2.13
N ARG A 233 20.22 -8.40 -2.03
CA ARG A 233 20.60 -7.57 -0.88
C ARG A 233 19.75 -6.31 -0.79
N SER A 234 19.42 -5.67 -1.92
CA SER A 234 18.53 -4.52 -1.93
C SER A 234 17.09 -4.86 -1.51
N ALA A 235 16.63 -6.10 -1.77
CA ALA A 235 15.35 -6.59 -1.26
C ALA A 235 15.32 -6.63 0.29
N GLY A 236 16.47 -6.73 0.96
CA GLY A 236 16.58 -6.56 2.41
C GLY A 236 16.13 -5.19 2.91
N TYR A 237 16.32 -4.11 2.13
CA TYR A 237 15.77 -2.78 2.46
C TYR A 237 14.25 -2.73 2.25
N LEU A 238 13.72 -3.51 1.30
CA LEU A 238 12.27 -3.66 1.11
C LEU A 238 11.60 -4.41 2.26
N ASN A 239 12.35 -5.17 3.07
CA ASN A 239 11.80 -5.78 4.27
C ASN A 239 11.38 -4.71 5.30
N ILE A 240 12.03 -3.55 5.34
CA ILE A 240 11.59 -2.43 6.20
C ILE A 240 10.24 -1.89 5.72
N PHE A 241 10.12 -1.66 4.41
CA PHE A 241 8.86 -1.28 3.79
C PHE A 241 7.77 -2.33 4.03
N THR A 242 8.11 -3.61 3.93
CA THR A 242 7.22 -4.75 4.17
C THR A 242 6.74 -4.75 5.62
N ALA A 243 7.63 -4.54 6.59
CA ALA A 243 7.31 -4.50 8.02
C ALA A 243 6.24 -3.43 8.33
N ILE A 244 6.41 -2.23 7.75
CA ILE A 244 5.46 -1.14 7.97
C ILE A 244 4.15 -1.39 7.18
N THR A 245 4.23 -1.95 5.98
CA THR A 245 3.02 -2.32 5.22
C THR A 245 2.22 -3.41 5.93
N LEU A 246 2.87 -4.35 6.61
CA LEU A 246 2.19 -5.33 7.48
C LEU A 246 1.46 -4.66 8.65
N TYR A 247 2.03 -3.60 9.22
CA TYR A 247 1.35 -2.77 10.21
C TYR A 247 0.12 -2.05 9.60
N ALA A 248 0.24 -1.47 8.40
CA ALA A 248 -0.89 -0.86 7.70
C ALA A 248 -2.00 -1.89 7.45
N LEU A 249 -1.64 -3.10 7.01
CA LEU A 249 -2.57 -4.20 6.80
C LEU A 249 -3.24 -4.64 8.10
N LEU A 250 -2.49 -4.71 9.20
CA LEU A 250 -3.05 -4.98 10.53
C LEU A 250 -4.12 -3.93 10.90
N MET A 251 -3.87 -2.65 10.64
CA MET A 251 -4.85 -1.59 10.86
C MET A 251 -6.08 -1.73 9.97
N SER A 252 -5.92 -2.02 8.68
CA SER A 252 -7.04 -2.30 7.77
C SER A 252 -7.89 -3.50 8.23
N ILE A 253 -7.25 -4.57 8.73
CA ILE A 253 -7.94 -5.76 9.27
C ILE A 253 -8.74 -5.40 10.51
N ILE A 254 -8.12 -4.69 11.47
CA ILE A 254 -8.80 -4.28 12.71
C ILE A 254 -9.98 -3.37 12.40
N HIS A 255 -9.80 -2.43 11.46
CA HIS A 255 -10.87 -1.53 11.02
C HIS A 255 -12.02 -2.31 10.39
N TYR A 256 -11.73 -3.26 9.52
CA TYR A 256 -12.73 -4.15 8.95
C TYR A 256 -13.49 -4.91 10.03
N LEU A 257 -12.80 -5.55 10.97
CA LEU A 257 -13.42 -6.27 12.09
C LEU A 257 -14.30 -5.34 12.94
N PHE A 258 -13.84 -4.12 13.20
CA PHE A 258 -14.64 -3.10 13.89
C PHE A 258 -15.94 -2.80 13.14
N THR A 259 -15.88 -2.61 11.82
CA THR A 259 -17.10 -2.40 11.02
C THR A 259 -18.03 -3.62 11.04
N LEU A 260 -17.51 -4.85 11.07
CA LEU A 260 -18.35 -6.05 11.18
C LEU A 260 -19.08 -6.10 12.52
N PHE A 261 -18.36 -5.97 13.64
CA PHE A 261 -18.95 -6.11 14.96
C PHE A 261 -19.90 -4.97 15.33
N ILE A 262 -19.62 -3.74 14.88
CA ILE A 262 -20.44 -2.57 15.22
C ILE A 262 -21.56 -2.35 14.20
N PHE A 263 -21.30 -2.48 12.89
CA PHE A 263 -22.28 -2.12 11.87
C PHE A 263 -23.22 -3.25 11.51
N ALA A 264 -22.81 -4.52 11.62
CA ALA A 264 -23.71 -5.64 11.33
C ALA A 264 -24.98 -5.65 12.21
N PRO A 265 -24.90 -5.44 13.55
CA PRO A 265 -26.09 -5.31 14.39
C PRO A 265 -26.98 -4.13 13.98
N ILE A 266 -26.39 -2.97 13.69
CA ILE A 266 -27.12 -1.76 13.26
C ILE A 266 -27.91 -2.03 11.98
N ARG A 267 -27.30 -2.72 11.01
CA ARG A 267 -27.93 -3.11 9.75
C ARG A 267 -29.09 -4.08 9.98
N MET A 268 -28.93 -5.09 10.84
CA MET A 268 -30.02 -6.02 11.19
C MET A 268 -31.20 -5.30 11.83
N ILE A 269 -30.94 -4.33 12.72
CA ILE A 269 -31.98 -3.51 13.36
C ILE A 269 -32.73 -2.66 12.32
N LYS A 270 -32.00 -1.95 11.44
CA LYS A 270 -32.61 -1.17 10.36
C LYS A 270 -33.45 -2.02 9.41
N TYR A 271 -32.96 -3.22 9.05
CA TYR A 271 -33.69 -4.13 8.18
C TYR A 271 -35.01 -4.58 8.81
N LYS A 272 -34.98 -4.99 10.09
CA LYS A 272 -36.17 -5.41 10.85
C LYS A 272 -37.19 -4.27 11.03
N TYR A 273 -36.72 -3.04 11.22
CA TYR A 273 -37.59 -1.86 11.33
C TYR A 273 -38.30 -1.55 10.01
N ASN A 274 -37.58 -1.65 8.89
CA ASN A 274 -38.12 -1.36 7.56
C ASN A 274 -38.98 -2.50 6.97
N HIS A 275 -38.86 -3.72 7.51
CA HIS A 275 -39.62 -4.91 7.08
C HIS A 275 -40.21 -5.63 8.31
N PRO A 276 -41.21 -5.05 8.98
CA PRO A 276 -41.86 -5.74 10.09
C PRO A 276 -42.52 -7.02 9.57
N LEU A 277 -42.24 -8.14 10.25
CA LEU A 277 -42.93 -9.40 9.99
C LEU A 277 -44.43 -9.15 10.18
N ARG A 278 -45.20 -9.33 9.10
CA ARG A 278 -46.67 -9.30 9.13
C ARG A 278 -47.20 -10.50 9.91
#